data_AF-B9FLF9-F1
#
_entry.id   AF-B9FLF9-F1
#
_cell.length_a   1.000
_cell.length_b   1.000
_cell.length_c   1.000
_cell.angle_alpha   90.00
_cell.angle_beta   90.00
_cell.angle_gamma   90.00
#
_symmetry.space_group_name_H-M   'P 1'
#
loop_
_entity.id
_entity.type
_entity.pdbx_description
1 polymer ?
#
loop_
_entity_poly.entity_id
_entity_poly.type
_entity_poly.pdbx_seq_one_letter_code
_entity_poly.pdbx_strand_id
1 'polypeptide(L)' 'MMSKQVRPYLMDLGSTNGTFINENRIEPSRYYELFEKDTIKFGNSSREYVLLHENSKE' A
#
# COMPACT_ATOMS: atom_id res chain seq x y z
N MET A 1 -28.44 1.15 8.72
CA MET A 1 -27.18 1.08 9.50
C MET A 1 -26.04 1.32 8.53
N MET A 2 -25.16 2.30 8.77
CA MET A 2 -23.93 2.41 7.99
C MET A 2 -23.11 1.15 8.26
N SER A 3 -22.80 0.39 7.21
CA SER A 3 -21.89 -0.75 7.33
C SER A 3 -20.52 -0.24 7.78
N LYS A 4 -19.90 -0.95 8.73
CA LYS A 4 -18.54 -0.63 9.17
C LYS A 4 -17.60 -0.90 7.99
N GLN A 5 -17.04 0.16 7.40
CA GLN A 5 -16.12 0.04 6.27
C GLN A 5 -14.69 -0.16 6.79
N VAL A 6 -14.03 -1.25 6.39
CA VAL A 6 -12.62 -1.49 6.66
C VAL A 6 -11.80 -0.86 5.54
N ARG A 7 -10.80 -0.04 5.89
CA ARG A 7 -9.92 0.65 4.94
C ARG A 7 -8.47 0.28 5.27
N PRO A 8 -7.72 -0.36 4.35
CA PRO A 8 -6.32 -0.67 4.57
C PRO A 8 -5.47 0.61 4.47
N TYR A 9 -4.45 0.70 5.33
CA TYR A 9 -3.47 1.77 5.32
C TYR A 9 -2.06 1.20 5.34
N LEU A 10 -1.15 1.89 4.66
CA LEU A 10 0.29 1.63 4.68
C LEU A 10 1.01 2.79 5.36
N MET A 11 2.03 2.48 6.15
CA MET A 11 2.95 3.45 6.73
C MET A 11 4.37 2.93 6.57
N ASP A 12 5.26 3.76 6.04
CA ASP A 12 6.68 3.51 6.11
C ASP A 12 7.22 3.88 7.49
N LEU A 13 7.95 2.97 8.15
CA LEU A 13 8.45 3.17 9.52
C LEU A 13 9.83 3.85 9.59
N GLY A 14 10.20 4.62 8.56
CA GLY A 14 11.54 5.21 8.44
C GLY A 14 12.54 4.23 7.85
N SER A 15 12.12 3.49 6.83
CA SER A 15 13.00 2.50 6.19
C SER A 15 14.16 3.17 5.44
N THR A 16 15.33 2.54 5.46
CA THR A 16 16.54 3.09 4.80
C THR A 16 16.32 3.37 3.31
N ASN A 17 15.63 2.45 2.62
CA ASN A 17 15.41 2.53 1.16
C ASN A 17 14.03 3.08 0.78
N GLY A 18 13.19 3.42 1.76
CA GLY A 18 11.81 3.88 1.54
C GLY A 18 10.83 2.77 1.14
N THR A 19 9.56 3.15 1.11
CA THR A 19 8.45 2.35 0.57
C THR A 19 7.82 3.14 -0.57
N PHE A 20 7.31 2.44 -1.58
CA PHE A 20 6.73 3.02 -2.79
C PHE A 20 5.32 2.49 -2.99
N ILE A 21 4.40 3.38 -3.37
CA ILE A 21 3.05 3.05 -3.84
C ILE A 21 2.94 3.56 -5.28
N ASN A 22 2.61 2.68 -6.23
CA ASN A 22 2.52 3.00 -7.65
C ASN A 22 3.78 3.73 -8.16
N GLU A 23 4.96 3.17 -7.88
CA GLU A 23 6.29 3.75 -8.16
C GLU A 23 6.61 5.11 -7.49
N ASN A 24 5.71 5.66 -6.69
CA ASN A 24 5.93 6.90 -5.96
C ASN A 24 6.41 6.61 -4.53
N ARG A 25 7.55 7.17 -4.14
CA ARG A 25 8.07 7.06 -2.77
C ARG A 25 7.15 7.81 -1.80
N ILE A 26 6.70 7.13 -0.75
CA ILE A 26 5.84 7.74 0.28
C ILE A 26 6.68 8.34 1.42
N GLU A 27 6.08 9.27 2.16
CA GLU A 27 6.72 9.86 3.35
C GLU A 27 6.68 8.87 4.52
N PRO A 28 7.75 8.79 5.34
CA PRO A 28 7.76 7.98 6.55
C PRO A 28 6.81 8.54 7.62
N SER A 29 6.37 7.68 8.54
CA SER A 29 5.54 8.04 9.69
C SER A 29 4.20 8.72 9.33
N ARG A 30 3.70 8.47 8.13
CA ARG A 30 2.41 8.97 7.63
C ARG A 30 1.56 7.81 7.13
N TYR A 31 0.26 7.83 7.45
CA TYR A 31 -0.70 6.85 6.94
C TYR A 31 -1.12 7.22 5.52
N TYR A 32 -0.99 6.26 4.61
CA TYR A 32 -1.51 6.32 3.24
C TYR A 32 -2.61 5.28 3.09
N GLU A 33 -3.80 5.70 2.67
CA GLU A 33 -4.91 4.77 2.34
C GLU A 33 -4.50 3.98 1.09
N LEU A 34 -4.68 2.66 1.13
CA LEU A 34 -4.45 1.80 -0.02
C LEU A 34 -5.76 1.51 -0.75
N PHE A 35 -5.70 1.50 -2.08
CA PHE A 35 -6.80 1.16 -2.95
C PHE A 35 -6.55 -0.16 -3.66
N GLU A 36 -7.63 -0.78 -4.13
CA GLU A 36 -7.53 -1.98 -4.96
C GLU A 36 -6.63 -1.71 -6.17
N LYS A 37 -5.76 -2.67 -6.49
CA LYS A 37 -4.77 -2.64 -7.57
C LYS A 37 -3.59 -1.70 -7.36
N ASP A 38 -3.46 -1.06 -6.19
CA ASP A 38 -2.22 -0.37 -5.84
C ASP A 38 -1.05 -1.35 -5.83
N THR A 39 0.05 -0.94 -6.47
CA THR A 39 1.32 -1.65 -6.43
C THR A 39 2.19 -1.11 -5.31
N ILE A 40 2.72 -1.98 -4.47
CA ILE A 40 3.57 -1.66 -3.32
C ILE A 40 4.94 -2.29 -3.55
N LYS A 41 5.99 -1.49 -3.34
CA LYS A 41 7.38 -1.94 -3.40
C LYS A 41 8.15 -1.45 -2.18
N PHE A 42 8.91 -2.36 -1.57
CA PHE A 42 9.71 -2.06 -0.38
C PHE A 42 11.18 -1.88 -0.78
N GLY A 43 11.67 -0.65 -0.68
CA GLY A 43 13.02 -0.28 -1.06
C GLY A 43 13.42 -0.78 -2.44
N ASN A 44 14.58 -1.43 -2.50
CA ASN A 44 15.13 -2.00 -3.74
C ASN A 44 14.70 -3.47 -3.96
N SER A 45 13.58 -3.90 -3.38
CA SER A 45 13.02 -5.23 -3.62
C SER A 45 12.83 -5.50 -5.12
N SER A 46 13.14 -6.71 -5.56
CA SER A 46 12.81 -7.19 -6.91
C SER A 46 11.33 -7.57 -7.05
N ARG A 47 10.59 -7.63 -5.94
CA ARG A 47 9.17 -7.98 -5.87
C ARG A 47 8.33 -6.72 -5.76
N GLU A 48 7.22 -6.76 -6.47
CA GLU A 48 6.10 -5.85 -6.38
C GLU A 48 4.90 -6.62 -5.82
N TYR A 49 4.15 -5.98 -4.92
CA TYR A 49 2.96 -6.55 -4.30
C TYR A 49 1.75 -5.76 -4.80
N VAL A 50 0.69 -6.42 -5.20
CA VAL A 50 -0.55 -5.75 -5.62
C VAL A 50 -1.63 -6.00 -4.58
N LEU A 51 -2.29 -4.93 -4.11
CA LEU A 51 -3.41 -5.08 -3.19
C LEU A 51 -4.66 -5.53 -3.95
N LEU A 52 -5.20 -6.69 -3.59
CA LEU A 52 -6.44 -7.22 -4.11
C LEU A 52 -7.43 -7.45 -2.98
N HIS A 53 -8.72 -7.28 -3.27
CA HIS A 53 -9.79 -7.68 -2.35
C HIS A 53 -10.37 -9.03 -2.77
N GLU A 54 -11.06 -9.71 -1.86
CA GLU A 54 -11.64 -11.05 -2.09
C GLU A 54 -12.54 -11.15 -3.35
N ASN A 55 -13.11 -10.02 -3.77
CA ASN A 55 -13.99 -9.92 -4.94
C ASN A 55 -13.27 -9.42 -6.21
N SER A 56 -11.94 -9.31 -6.19
CA SER A 56 -11.17 -8.81 -7.34
C SER A 56 -11.25 -9.84 -8.45
N LYS A 57 -11.73 -9.42 -9.63
CA LYS A 57 -11.67 -10.24 -10.84
C LYS A 57 -10.35 -9.97 -11.55
N GLU A 58 -9.82 -11.00 -12.21
CA GLU A 58 -8.67 -10.89 -13.12
C GLU A 58 -8.87 -9.77 -14.15
#